data_AF-A0A2E2Y0F6-F1
#
_entry.id   AF-A0A2E2Y0F6-F1
#
_cell.length_a   1.000
_cell.length_b   1.000
_cell.length_c   1.000
_cell.angle_alpha   90.00
_cell.angle_beta   90.00
_cell.angle_gamma   90.00
#
_symmetry.space_group_name_H-M   'P 1'
#
loop_
_entity.id
_entity.type
_entity.pdbx_description
1 polymer ?
#
loop_
_entity_poly.entity_id
_entity_poly.type
_entity_poly.pdbx_seq_one_letter_code
_entity_poly.pdbx_strand_id
1 'polypeptide(L)'
;MIKNITGAFILTLLFLTLFINGGCDSTSQEKNETIQENSEAIQENNETPEEIIEISKEKVKILKRHIRSASDIVPITDSLVVPYVYTSAVSMNNLPVAEKKQKFFDMMLPAILVAKRRLAIKLARVEEISSEDKKTHRDEKFLNELMTKYKATNMEMLKSRLTCFPVSIILSQAAIESAWGTSRFFLEANNPFGLWSFNSKQERITAESTRNGKKIYLRKFNNMDQAIDAYLTTLSTGPYNEFRKQRLKTQDPYVLVDYLIDYSERRKAYVDEVVSVIKGNDLTKYDAYMISPKYIKHRN
;
A
#
# COMPACT_ATOMS: atom_id res chain seq x y z
N MET A 1 -25.16 -24.32 8.31
CA MET A 1 -24.92 -22.90 8.68
C MET A 1 -23.67 -22.44 7.93
N ILE A 2 -23.85 -21.95 6.70
CA ILE A 2 -22.78 -21.66 5.75
C ILE A 2 -22.22 -20.28 6.09
N LYS A 3 -20.97 -20.22 6.56
CA LYS A 3 -20.26 -18.95 6.78
C LYS A 3 -19.76 -18.43 5.43
N ASN A 4 -20.37 -17.34 4.96
CA ASN A 4 -19.82 -16.50 3.89
C ASN A 4 -18.46 -15.93 4.35
N ILE A 5 -17.36 -16.48 3.84
CA ILE A 5 -16.03 -15.89 3.97
C ILE A 5 -15.84 -14.97 2.75
N THR A 6 -16.43 -13.78 2.80
CA THR A 6 -16.09 -12.65 1.91
C THR A 6 -15.05 -11.79 2.60
N GLY A 7 -13.92 -12.40 2.96
CA GLY A 7 -12.72 -11.69 3.42
C GLY A 7 -11.75 -11.56 2.26
N ALA A 8 -11.57 -10.36 1.72
CA ALA A 8 -10.47 -10.07 0.82
C ALA A 8 -9.16 -10.12 1.62
N PHE A 9 -8.59 -11.31 1.76
CA PHE A 9 -7.24 -11.49 2.27
C PHE A 9 -6.24 -10.98 1.23
N ILE A 10 -5.26 -10.17 1.65
CA ILE A 10 -4.00 -10.07 0.90
C ILE A 10 -3.27 -11.38 1.21
N LEU A 11 -3.55 -12.43 0.44
CA LEU A 11 -2.70 -13.61 0.51
C LEU A 11 -1.33 -13.20 -0.03
N THR A 12 -0.38 -13.02 0.87
CA THR A 12 1.04 -13.13 0.56
C THR A 12 1.25 -14.46 -0.14
N LEU A 13 1.57 -14.46 -1.44
CA LEU A 13 2.00 -15.69 -2.11
C LEU A 13 3.21 -16.23 -1.34
N LEU A 14 3.18 -17.51 -0.99
CA LEU A 14 4.37 -18.25 -0.60
C LEU A 14 5.41 -18.09 -1.72
N PHE A 15 6.45 -17.28 -1.51
CA PHE A 15 7.69 -17.41 -2.26
C PHE A 15 8.36 -18.70 -1.77
N LEU A 16 7.87 -19.84 -2.25
CA LEU A 16 8.61 -21.09 -2.17
C LEU A 16 9.67 -21.02 -3.28
N THR A 17 10.89 -20.62 -2.92
CA THR A 17 12.05 -20.85 -3.78
C THR A 17 12.24 -22.37 -3.92
N LEU A 18 11.84 -22.93 -5.05
CA LEU A 18 12.25 -24.27 -5.48
C LEU A 18 12.89 -24.15 -6.86
N PHE A 19 14.22 -24.20 -6.87
CA PHE A 19 14.96 -24.80 -7.97
C PHE A 19 14.69 -26.31 -7.95
N ILE A 20 14.30 -26.89 -9.08
CA ILE A 20 14.83 -28.14 -9.70
C ILE A 20 13.94 -28.61 -10.87
N ASN A 21 14.64 -29.07 -11.90
CA ASN A 21 14.28 -29.65 -13.20
C ASN A 21 13.08 -30.61 -13.31
N GLY A 22 12.40 -30.51 -14.45
CA GLY A 22 12.18 -31.63 -15.40
C GLY A 22 10.95 -32.52 -15.22
N GLY A 23 10.16 -32.68 -16.29
CA GLY A 23 9.23 -33.81 -16.45
C GLY A 23 7.97 -33.48 -17.25
N CYS A 24 7.74 -34.23 -18.33
CA CYS A 24 6.74 -34.06 -19.38
C CYS A 24 5.39 -34.78 -19.10
N ASP A 25 4.36 -34.38 -19.88
CA ASP A 25 3.13 -35.12 -20.26
C ASP A 25 2.08 -35.49 -19.19
N SER A 26 0.76 -35.55 -19.44
CA SER A 26 -0.12 -35.27 -20.60
C SER A 26 -1.60 -35.34 -20.13
N THR A 27 -2.48 -34.54 -20.76
CA THR A 27 -3.93 -34.74 -21.05
C THR A 27 -4.94 -35.25 -20.00
N SER A 28 -6.04 -34.51 -19.79
CA SER A 28 -7.42 -34.88 -20.23
C SER A 28 -8.50 -33.89 -19.75
N GLN A 29 -9.61 -33.89 -20.51
CA GLN A 29 -10.82 -33.05 -20.50
C GLN A 29 -11.57 -33.07 -19.14
N GLU A 30 -12.51 -32.18 -18.77
CA GLU A 30 -13.75 -31.81 -19.46
C GLU A 30 -14.58 -30.84 -18.57
N LYS A 31 -15.60 -30.22 -19.19
CA LYS A 31 -16.84 -29.61 -18.65
C LYS A 31 -16.89 -28.11 -18.37
N ASN A 32 -17.51 -27.46 -19.36
CA ASN A 32 -18.15 -26.16 -19.34
C ASN A 32 -19.35 -26.14 -18.37
N GLU A 33 -19.40 -25.15 -17.49
CA GLU A 33 -20.65 -24.64 -16.94
C GLU A 33 -20.65 -23.11 -17.04
N THR A 34 -21.60 -22.62 -17.82
CA THR A 34 -21.92 -21.21 -18.05
C THR A 34 -22.54 -20.62 -16.80
N ILE A 35 -21.92 -19.61 -16.19
CA ILE A 35 -22.56 -18.77 -15.16
C ILE A 35 -22.61 -17.34 -15.72
N GLN A 36 -23.84 -16.88 -15.96
CA GLN A 36 -24.16 -15.50 -16.30
C GLN A 36 -23.70 -14.55 -15.17
N GLU A 37 -22.73 -13.69 -15.48
CA GLU A 37 -22.38 -12.55 -14.64
C GLU A 37 -23.34 -11.39 -14.92
N ASN A 38 -24.27 -11.15 -14.00
CA ASN A 38 -24.95 -9.87 -13.91
C ASN A 38 -23.93 -8.82 -13.41
N SER A 39 -23.47 -8.01 -14.36
CA SER A 39 -22.53 -6.91 -14.15
C SER A 39 -23.30 -5.59 -14.02
N GLU A 40 -23.59 -5.17 -12.79
CA GLU A 40 -23.93 -3.78 -12.54
C GLU A 40 -22.63 -2.97 -12.46
N ALA A 41 -22.36 -2.26 -13.55
CA ALA A 41 -21.22 -1.39 -13.72
C ALA A 41 -21.32 -0.16 -12.82
N ILE A 42 -20.46 -0.07 -11.80
CA ILE A 42 -20.14 1.21 -11.17
C ILE A 42 -19.13 1.90 -12.08
N GLN A 43 -19.56 2.97 -12.75
CA GLN A 43 -18.68 3.92 -13.43
C GLN A 43 -17.88 4.68 -12.36
N GLU A 44 -16.64 4.25 -12.10
CA GLU A 44 -15.67 5.12 -11.43
C GLU A 44 -15.17 6.13 -12.47
N ASN A 45 -15.54 7.40 -12.28
CA ASN A 45 -15.00 8.52 -13.01
C ASN A 45 -13.48 8.60 -12.78
N ASN A 46 -12.72 8.58 -13.88
CA ASN A 46 -11.26 8.68 -13.91
C ASN A 46 -10.78 10.12 -13.61
N GLU A 47 -11.16 10.70 -12.48
CA GLU A 47 -10.56 11.96 -11.98
C GLU A 47 -9.34 11.61 -11.11
N THR A 48 -8.19 12.23 -11.41
CA THR A 48 -6.90 11.88 -10.80
C THR A 48 -6.83 12.26 -9.31
N PRO A 49 -6.03 11.58 -8.47
CA PRO A 49 -5.80 11.96 -7.07
C PRO A 49 -5.29 13.40 -6.87
N GLU A 50 -4.88 14.09 -7.93
CA GLU A 50 -4.33 15.45 -7.87
C GLU A 50 -5.41 16.52 -7.60
N GLU A 51 -6.67 16.29 -7.97
CA GLU A 51 -7.79 17.23 -7.80
C GLU A 51 -8.26 17.30 -6.33
N ILE A 52 -8.31 16.16 -5.63
CA ILE A 52 -8.61 16.09 -4.18
C ILE A 52 -7.54 16.82 -3.35
N ILE A 53 -6.28 16.77 -3.80
CA ILE A 53 -5.15 17.49 -3.18
C ILE A 53 -5.22 18.99 -3.49
N GLU A 54 -5.99 19.41 -4.49
CA GLU A 54 -6.13 20.81 -4.85
C GLU A 54 -7.00 21.63 -3.87
N ILE A 55 -7.86 20.94 -3.12
CA ILE A 55 -8.82 21.54 -2.17
C ILE A 55 -8.18 21.80 -0.79
N SER A 56 -7.09 21.13 -0.45
CA SER A 56 -6.37 21.38 0.80
C SER A 56 -5.40 22.56 0.68
N LYS A 57 -5.33 23.39 1.73
CA LYS A 57 -4.35 24.50 1.84
C LYS A 57 -2.90 24.04 1.72
N GLU A 58 -2.62 22.77 1.97
CA GLU A 58 -1.29 22.20 1.86
C GLU A 58 -1.15 21.18 0.72
N LYS A 59 0.00 21.20 0.04
CA LYS A 59 0.39 20.17 -0.94
C LYS A 59 1.86 19.81 -0.81
N VAL A 60 2.15 18.51 -0.91
CA VAL A 60 3.53 18.02 -0.97
C VAL A 60 4.10 18.19 -2.38
N LYS A 61 5.23 18.92 -2.50
CA LYS A 61 6.00 19.04 -3.74
C LYS A 61 6.88 17.80 -3.93
N ILE A 62 6.41 16.87 -4.75
CA ILE A 62 7.11 15.63 -5.07
C ILE A 62 8.19 15.87 -6.13
N LEU A 63 9.37 15.27 -5.95
CA LEU A 63 10.42 15.23 -6.96
C LEU A 63 10.42 13.84 -7.61
N LYS A 64 9.79 13.71 -8.78
CA LYS A 64 9.80 12.45 -9.53
C LYS A 64 11.22 12.15 -10.03
N ARG A 65 11.71 10.93 -9.81
CA ARG A 65 13.01 10.47 -10.32
C ARG A 65 12.85 9.18 -11.10
N HIS A 66 13.44 9.18 -12.29
CA HIS A 66 13.70 7.95 -13.03
C HIS A 66 15.03 7.35 -12.56
N ILE A 67 15.08 6.03 -12.40
CA ILE A 67 16.28 5.30 -11.99
C ILE A 67 16.59 4.19 -13.00
N ARG A 68 17.89 3.96 -13.22
CA ARG A 68 18.41 2.91 -14.11
C ARG A 68 19.13 1.82 -13.30
N SER A 69 19.65 2.17 -12.13
CA SER A 69 20.37 1.27 -11.24
C SER A 69 20.25 1.69 -9.77
N ALA A 70 20.71 0.82 -8.86
CA ALA A 70 20.68 1.09 -7.43
C ALA A 70 21.56 2.30 -7.00
N SER A 71 22.56 2.69 -7.80
CA SER A 71 23.37 3.88 -7.51
C SER A 71 22.59 5.19 -7.67
N ASP A 72 21.49 5.17 -8.44
CA ASP A 72 20.64 6.35 -8.63
C ASP A 72 19.72 6.63 -7.43
N ILE A 73 19.61 5.67 -6.50
CA ILE A 73 18.83 5.81 -5.27
C ILE A 73 19.61 6.72 -4.31
N VAL A 74 19.00 7.85 -3.97
CA VAL A 74 19.57 8.84 -3.04
C VAL A 74 19.50 8.33 -1.60
N PRO A 75 20.63 8.23 -0.89
CA PRO A 75 20.64 7.85 0.51
C PRO A 75 19.87 8.83 1.40
N ILE A 76 19.18 8.32 2.42
CA ILE A 76 18.50 9.14 3.41
C ILE A 76 19.43 9.35 4.61
N THR A 77 19.90 10.58 4.78
CA THR A 77 20.89 10.93 5.81
C THR A 77 20.32 11.74 6.98
N ASP A 78 19.06 12.20 6.88
CA ASP A 78 18.39 13.03 7.89
C ASP A 78 16.92 12.57 8.05
N SER A 79 16.35 12.82 9.24
CA SER A 79 14.93 12.70 9.56
C SER A 79 14.01 13.57 8.69
N LEU A 80 14.52 14.69 8.14
CA LEU A 80 13.81 15.58 7.22
C LEU A 80 14.05 15.15 5.77
N VAL A 81 13.18 14.27 5.28
CA VAL A 81 13.34 13.57 4.00
C VAL A 81 12.96 14.44 2.81
N VAL A 82 13.82 14.44 1.78
CA VAL A 82 13.49 14.98 0.45
C VAL A 82 12.57 13.99 -0.27
N PRO A 83 11.40 14.41 -0.80
CA PRO A 83 10.40 13.51 -1.38
C PRO A 83 10.77 13.05 -2.81
N TYR A 84 11.90 12.35 -2.95
CA TYR A 84 12.26 11.67 -4.19
C TYR A 84 11.37 10.45 -4.40
N VAL A 85 10.38 10.57 -5.29
CA VAL A 85 9.47 9.47 -5.63
C VAL A 85 9.93 8.84 -6.93
N TYR A 86 10.30 7.57 -6.85
CA TYR A 86 10.83 6.81 -7.97
C TYR A 86 9.69 6.31 -8.88
N THR A 87 9.86 6.50 -10.19
CA THR A 87 8.86 6.11 -11.19
C THR A 87 8.94 4.64 -11.59
N SER A 88 10.05 3.98 -11.26
CA SER A 88 10.30 2.56 -11.51
C SER A 88 11.10 1.97 -10.36
N ALA A 89 11.03 0.65 -10.21
CA ALA A 89 11.91 -0.13 -9.37
C ALA A 89 13.14 -0.62 -10.16
N VAL A 90 14.24 -0.90 -9.47
CA VAL A 90 15.46 -1.50 -10.03
C VAL A 90 15.87 -2.71 -9.22
N SER A 91 16.45 -3.71 -9.87
CA SER A 91 16.95 -4.90 -9.18
C SER A 91 18.16 -4.55 -8.31
N MET A 92 18.14 -5.07 -7.09
CA MET A 92 19.22 -4.91 -6.10
C MET A 92 19.86 -6.27 -5.74
N ASN A 93 19.63 -7.32 -6.55
CA ASN A 93 20.05 -8.69 -6.25
C ASN A 93 21.57 -8.86 -6.12
N ASN A 94 22.33 -8.03 -6.84
CA ASN A 94 23.79 -8.14 -6.88
C ASN A 94 24.49 -7.34 -5.77
N LEU A 95 23.74 -6.65 -4.90
CA LEU A 95 24.30 -5.89 -3.79
C LEU A 95 24.50 -6.78 -2.54
N PRO A 96 25.50 -6.49 -1.70
CA PRO A 96 25.61 -7.06 -0.37
C PRO A 96 24.31 -6.91 0.42
N VAL A 97 23.98 -7.89 1.27
CA VAL A 97 22.68 -7.93 1.97
C VAL A 97 22.39 -6.64 2.75
N ALA A 98 23.37 -6.10 3.47
CA ALA A 98 23.19 -4.86 4.24
C ALA A 98 22.90 -3.66 3.33
N GLU A 99 23.66 -3.52 2.24
CA GLU A 99 23.49 -2.43 1.27
C GLU A 99 22.14 -2.52 0.55
N LYS A 100 21.74 -3.73 0.13
CA LYS A 100 20.43 -4.00 -0.48
C LYS A 100 19.28 -3.53 0.42
N LYS A 101 19.33 -3.88 1.70
CA LYS A 101 18.30 -3.47 2.67
C LYS A 101 18.25 -1.96 2.85
N GLN A 102 19.41 -1.30 2.99
CA GLN A 102 19.45 0.15 3.13
C GLN A 102 18.92 0.85 1.87
N LYS A 103 19.33 0.42 0.68
CA LYS A 103 18.83 0.95 -0.60
C LYS A 103 17.33 0.73 -0.78
N PHE A 104 16.80 -0.40 -0.32
CA PHE A 104 15.37 -0.63 -0.29
C PHE A 104 14.65 0.42 0.58
N PHE A 105 15.16 0.71 1.77
CA PHE A 105 14.57 1.74 2.63
C PHE A 105 14.70 3.15 2.03
N ASP A 106 15.87 3.49 1.49
CA ASP A 106 16.13 4.78 0.83
C ASP A 106 15.18 5.03 -0.36
N MET A 107 14.79 3.96 -1.05
CA MET A 107 13.83 4.02 -2.15
C MET A 107 12.37 4.13 -1.67
N MET A 108 11.99 3.37 -0.64
CA MET A 108 10.60 3.25 -0.20
C MET A 108 10.15 4.40 0.72
N LEU A 109 11.02 4.82 1.64
CA LEU A 109 10.67 5.75 2.71
C LEU A 109 10.12 7.10 2.21
N PRO A 110 10.69 7.77 1.18
CA PRO A 110 10.17 9.05 0.74
C PRO A 110 8.72 8.96 0.23
N ALA A 111 8.40 7.91 -0.53
CA ALA A 111 7.04 7.70 -1.04
C ALA A 111 6.05 7.34 0.08
N ILE A 112 6.49 6.58 1.09
CA ILE A 112 5.67 6.27 2.28
C ILE A 112 5.35 7.56 3.06
N LEU A 113 6.35 8.41 3.29
CA LEU A 113 6.17 9.68 4.00
C LEU A 113 5.28 10.66 3.23
N VAL A 114 5.38 10.69 1.88
CA VAL A 114 4.47 11.46 1.01
C VAL A 114 3.03 10.98 1.20
N ALA A 115 2.77 9.67 1.12
CA ALA A 115 1.44 9.11 1.28
C ALA A 115 0.87 9.35 2.68
N LYS A 116 1.68 9.17 3.73
CA LYS A 116 1.32 9.48 5.12
C LYS A 116 0.97 10.96 5.31
N ARG A 117 1.76 11.88 4.73
CA ARG A 117 1.45 13.32 4.79
C ARG A 117 0.17 13.67 4.06
N ARG A 118 -0.09 13.07 2.90
CA ARG A 118 -1.36 13.26 2.16
C ARG A 118 -2.57 12.79 2.96
N LEU A 119 -2.46 11.68 3.69
CA LEU A 119 -3.53 11.24 4.61
C LEU A 119 -3.75 12.25 5.74
N ALA A 120 -2.68 12.76 6.35
CA ALA A 120 -2.76 13.78 7.40
C ALA A 120 -3.41 15.08 6.90
N ILE A 121 -3.04 15.54 5.69
CA ILE A 121 -3.64 16.72 5.06
C ILE A 121 -5.15 16.52 4.81
N LYS A 122 -5.54 15.35 4.29
CA LYS A 122 -6.96 15.01 4.10
C LYS A 122 -7.73 15.00 5.42
N LEU A 123 -7.16 14.38 6.46
CA LEU A 123 -7.77 14.33 7.79
C LEU A 123 -7.96 15.73 8.36
N ALA A 124 -6.94 16.58 8.31
CA ALA A 124 -7.02 17.96 8.77
C ALA A 124 -8.11 18.75 8.03
N ARG A 125 -8.25 18.57 6.70
CA ARG A 125 -9.33 19.23 5.94
C ARG A 125 -10.71 18.70 6.31
N VAL A 126 -10.85 17.39 6.55
CA VAL A 126 -12.11 16.80 7.04
C VAL A 126 -12.48 17.37 8.41
N GLU A 127 -11.51 17.53 9.31
CA GLU A 127 -11.72 18.13 10.64
C GLU A 127 -12.11 19.61 10.55
N GLU A 128 -11.44 20.39 9.70
CA GLU A 128 -11.78 21.79 9.43
C GLU A 128 -13.23 21.91 8.94
N ILE A 129 -13.61 21.19 7.89
CA ILE A 129 -14.98 21.17 7.35
C ILE A 129 -16.01 20.67 8.39
N SER A 130 -15.61 19.75 9.27
CA SER A 130 -16.49 19.25 10.34
C SER A 130 -16.78 20.29 11.41
N SER A 131 -15.91 21.29 11.57
CA SER A 131 -16.06 22.39 12.53
C SER A 131 -16.79 23.61 11.97
N GLU A 132 -16.98 23.68 10.65
CA GLU A 132 -17.67 24.78 9.98
C GLU A 132 -19.20 24.60 10.03
N ASP A 133 -19.91 25.69 10.33
CA ASP A 133 -21.39 25.73 10.38
C ASP A 133 -22.04 25.48 9.01
N LYS A 134 -21.37 25.93 7.94
CA LYS A 134 -21.84 25.79 6.55
C LYS A 134 -20.74 25.21 5.68
N LYS A 135 -21.09 24.17 4.93
CA LYS A 135 -20.18 23.52 3.97
C LYS A 135 -20.40 24.14 2.60
N THR A 136 -19.32 24.40 1.88
CA THR A 136 -19.41 24.81 0.47
C THR A 136 -19.68 23.59 -0.42
N HIS A 137 -20.12 23.82 -1.66
CA HIS A 137 -20.27 22.73 -2.63
C HIS A 137 -18.95 21.99 -2.90
N ARG A 138 -17.80 22.68 -2.79
CA ARG A 138 -16.48 22.06 -2.90
C ARG A 138 -16.19 21.13 -1.73
N ASP A 139 -16.63 21.49 -0.54
CA ASP A 139 -16.49 20.65 0.67
C ASP A 139 -17.34 19.40 0.57
N GLU A 140 -18.56 19.53 0.08
CA GLU A 140 -19.44 18.39 -0.17
C GLU A 140 -18.84 17.44 -1.22
N LYS A 141 -18.33 17.96 -2.35
CA LYS A 141 -17.64 17.14 -3.37
C LYS A 141 -16.44 16.40 -2.76
N PHE A 142 -15.57 17.13 -2.04
CA PHE A 142 -14.40 16.57 -1.37
C PHE A 142 -14.76 15.47 -0.36
N LEU A 143 -15.75 15.71 0.50
CA LEU A 143 -16.20 14.73 1.49
C LEU A 143 -16.81 13.50 0.81
N ASN A 144 -17.66 13.69 -0.20
CA ASN A 144 -18.32 12.58 -0.92
C ASN A 144 -17.32 11.67 -1.63
N GLU A 145 -16.29 12.23 -2.25
CA GLU A 145 -15.19 11.47 -2.86
C GLU A 145 -14.41 10.67 -1.83
N LEU A 146 -14.09 11.27 -0.68
CA LEU A 146 -13.39 10.58 0.40
C LEU A 146 -14.25 9.49 1.05
N MET A 147 -15.53 9.75 1.29
CA MET A 147 -16.48 8.76 1.80
C MET A 147 -16.57 7.56 0.86
N THR A 148 -16.65 7.80 -0.45
CA THR A 148 -16.69 6.76 -1.47
C THR A 148 -15.37 5.97 -1.49
N LYS A 149 -14.23 6.65 -1.62
CA LYS A 149 -12.90 6.01 -1.69
C LYS A 149 -12.59 5.18 -0.45
N TYR A 150 -12.89 5.70 0.74
CA TYR A 150 -12.59 5.04 2.01
C TYR A 150 -13.76 4.20 2.56
N LYS A 151 -14.83 4.02 1.76
CA LYS A 151 -16.03 3.25 2.09
C LYS A 151 -16.59 3.61 3.47
N ALA A 152 -16.62 4.91 3.78
CA ALA A 152 -17.07 5.43 5.05
C ALA A 152 -18.53 5.89 4.94
N THR A 153 -19.34 5.55 5.94
CA THR A 153 -20.78 5.90 5.99
C THR A 153 -21.06 7.11 6.89
N ASN A 154 -20.09 7.55 7.68
CA ASN A 154 -20.18 8.72 8.55
C ASN A 154 -18.79 9.33 8.77
N MET A 155 -18.77 10.57 9.31
CA MET A 155 -17.55 11.36 9.48
C MET A 155 -16.53 10.71 10.40
N GLU A 156 -16.97 10.12 11.52
CA GLU A 156 -16.06 9.47 12.47
C GLU A 156 -15.38 8.24 11.85
N MET A 157 -16.14 7.46 11.07
CA MET A 157 -15.57 6.40 10.26
C MET A 157 -14.57 6.94 9.25
N LEU A 158 -14.87 8.04 8.55
CA LEU A 158 -13.94 8.63 7.59
C LEU A 158 -12.63 9.07 8.26
N LYS A 159 -12.70 9.79 9.38
CA LYS A 159 -11.52 10.23 10.15
C LYS A 159 -10.68 9.03 10.60
N SER A 160 -11.31 7.97 11.11
CA SER A 160 -10.64 6.71 11.46
C SER A 160 -9.94 6.06 10.26
N ARG A 161 -10.57 6.07 9.07
CA ARG A 161 -10.03 5.49 7.83
C ARG A 161 -8.89 6.33 7.25
N LEU A 162 -8.87 7.64 7.48
CA LEU A 162 -7.77 8.54 7.09
C LEU A 162 -6.59 8.53 8.07
N THR A 163 -6.80 8.06 9.31
CA THR A 163 -5.72 7.97 10.29
C THR A 163 -4.69 6.92 9.87
N CYS A 164 -3.43 7.33 9.77
CA CYS A 164 -2.31 6.47 9.40
C CYS A 164 -1.68 5.78 10.63
N PHE A 165 -0.71 4.90 10.40
CA PHE A 165 -0.02 4.10 11.42
C PHE A 165 1.52 4.25 11.27
N PRO A 166 2.34 3.61 12.13
CA PRO A 166 3.80 3.73 12.09
C PRO A 166 4.41 3.33 10.75
N VAL A 167 5.44 4.06 10.33
CA VAL A 167 6.22 3.85 9.09
C VAL A 167 6.99 2.53 9.16
N SER A 168 7.46 2.14 10.34
CA SER A 168 8.15 0.89 10.62
C SER A 168 7.32 -0.34 10.21
N ILE A 169 6.00 -0.33 10.45
CA ILE A 169 5.08 -1.38 9.98
C ILE A 169 5.01 -1.39 8.45
N ILE A 170 4.86 -0.22 7.82
CA ILE A 170 4.74 -0.12 6.35
C ILE A 170 6.03 -0.63 5.67
N LEU A 171 7.20 -0.19 6.15
CA LEU A 171 8.49 -0.60 5.62
C LEU A 171 8.74 -2.11 5.81
N SER A 172 8.43 -2.66 6.98
CA SER A 172 8.60 -4.09 7.25
C SER A 172 7.70 -4.96 6.37
N GLN A 173 6.42 -4.61 6.23
CA GLN A 173 5.52 -5.31 5.32
C GLN A 173 6.01 -5.18 3.87
N ALA A 174 6.38 -3.98 3.41
CA ALA A 174 6.96 -3.82 2.07
C ALA A 174 8.19 -4.71 1.85
N ALA A 175 9.09 -4.80 2.85
CA ALA A 175 10.28 -5.65 2.76
C ALA A 175 9.92 -7.14 2.66
N ILE A 176 8.97 -7.61 3.47
CA ILE A 176 8.51 -9.02 3.46
C ILE A 176 7.82 -9.34 2.13
N GLU A 177 6.81 -8.56 1.74
CA GLU A 177 5.96 -8.83 0.57
C GLU A 177 6.72 -8.70 -0.76
N SER A 178 7.77 -7.87 -0.81
CA SER A 178 8.60 -7.69 -2.01
C SER A 178 9.90 -8.49 -2.01
N ALA A 179 10.14 -9.31 -0.99
CA ALA A 179 11.41 -9.97 -0.74
C ALA A 179 12.61 -8.99 -0.78
N TRP A 180 12.50 -7.85 -0.09
CA TRP A 180 13.50 -6.77 -0.09
C TRP A 180 13.71 -6.12 -1.47
N GLY A 181 12.63 -5.96 -2.23
CA GLY A 181 12.64 -5.33 -3.56
C GLY A 181 13.17 -6.24 -4.68
N THR A 182 13.24 -7.55 -4.46
CA THR A 182 13.75 -8.50 -5.46
C THR A 182 12.64 -9.25 -6.19
N SER A 183 11.39 -9.14 -5.73
CA SER A 183 10.27 -9.85 -6.34
C SER A 183 9.97 -9.32 -7.75
N ARG A 184 9.51 -10.22 -8.63
CA ARG A 184 9.06 -9.85 -9.98
C ARG A 184 7.97 -8.78 -9.95
N PHE A 185 7.01 -8.88 -9.03
CA PHE A 185 5.93 -7.89 -8.89
C PHE A 185 6.42 -6.52 -8.42
N PHE A 186 7.48 -6.49 -7.61
CA PHE A 186 8.13 -5.23 -7.26
C PHE A 186 8.75 -4.57 -8.50
N LEU A 187 9.51 -5.34 -9.27
CA LEU A 187 10.30 -4.85 -10.41
C LEU A 187 9.45 -4.52 -11.65
N GLU A 188 8.54 -5.40 -12.03
CA GLU A 188 7.74 -5.27 -13.27
C GLU A 188 6.42 -4.53 -13.07
N ALA A 189 5.92 -4.49 -11.83
CA ALA A 189 4.58 -3.99 -11.52
C ALA A 189 4.54 -2.87 -10.48
N ASN A 190 5.70 -2.40 -9.98
CA ASN A 190 5.80 -1.42 -8.90
C ASN A 190 4.91 -1.79 -7.70
N ASN A 191 4.78 -3.08 -7.38
CA ASN A 191 3.84 -3.58 -6.39
C ASN A 191 4.58 -4.20 -5.19
N PRO A 192 5.05 -3.37 -4.23
CA PRO A 192 5.81 -3.82 -3.07
C PRO A 192 5.00 -4.58 -2.03
N PHE A 193 3.66 -4.53 -2.10
CA PHE A 193 2.78 -5.14 -1.11
C PHE A 193 2.02 -6.35 -1.65
N GLY A 194 2.36 -6.80 -2.87
CA GLY A 194 1.71 -7.94 -3.50
C GLY A 194 0.19 -7.79 -3.70
N LEU A 195 -0.30 -6.56 -3.94
CA LEU A 195 -1.75 -6.30 -4.02
C LEU A 195 -2.40 -7.04 -5.19
N TRP A 196 -3.46 -7.80 -4.91
CA TRP A 196 -4.23 -8.55 -5.89
C TRP A 196 -5.11 -7.64 -6.74
N SER A 197 -5.32 -8.04 -7.99
CA SER A 197 -6.21 -7.37 -8.95
C SER A 197 -7.45 -8.22 -9.22
N PHE A 198 -8.57 -7.84 -8.61
CA PHE A 198 -9.86 -8.49 -8.84
C PHE A 198 -10.66 -7.84 -10.00
N ASN A 199 -10.24 -6.66 -10.45
CA ASN A 199 -10.84 -5.95 -11.56
C ASN A 199 -9.98 -6.13 -12.82
N SER A 200 -10.59 -6.58 -13.92
CA SER A 200 -9.91 -6.78 -15.20
C SER A 200 -9.59 -5.49 -15.94
N LYS A 201 -10.23 -4.37 -15.58
CA LYS A 201 -9.95 -3.03 -16.13
C LYS A 201 -8.68 -2.38 -15.55
N GLN A 202 -8.16 -2.92 -14.44
CA GLN A 202 -6.91 -2.44 -13.84
C GLN A 202 -5.71 -3.03 -14.61
N GLU A 203 -4.65 -2.24 -14.77
CA GLU A 203 -3.36 -2.81 -15.18
C GLU A 203 -2.94 -3.89 -14.18
N ARG A 204 -2.54 -5.04 -14.70
CA ARG A 204 -2.24 -6.22 -13.88
C ARG A 204 -1.25 -7.14 -14.58
N ILE A 205 -0.50 -7.88 -13.79
CA ILE A 205 0.38 -8.97 -14.26
C ILE A 205 -0.03 -10.29 -13.61
N THR A 206 0.16 -11.40 -14.32
CA THR A 206 -0.20 -12.73 -13.80
C THR A 206 0.87 -13.22 -12.85
N ALA A 207 0.47 -13.92 -11.80
CA ALA A 207 1.37 -14.84 -11.12
C ALA A 207 1.60 -16.08 -11.97
N GLU A 208 2.74 -16.73 -11.77
CA GLU A 208 3.04 -18.03 -12.38
C GLU A 208 2.21 -19.13 -11.73
N SER A 209 1.96 -19.02 -10.43
CA SER A 209 1.12 -19.93 -9.67
C SER A 209 -0.38 -19.69 -9.93
N THR A 210 -1.16 -20.77 -9.80
CA THR A 210 -2.63 -20.70 -9.78
C THR A 210 -3.16 -20.96 -8.37
N ARG A 211 -4.35 -20.45 -8.06
CA ARG A 211 -5.09 -20.78 -6.84
C ARG A 211 -6.36 -21.51 -7.23
N ASN A 212 -6.52 -22.74 -6.76
CA ASN A 212 -7.67 -23.60 -7.09
C ASN A 212 -7.90 -23.67 -8.61
N GLY A 213 -6.81 -23.83 -9.39
CA GLY A 213 -6.86 -23.86 -10.85
C GLY A 213 -7.10 -22.52 -11.55
N LYS A 214 -7.28 -21.41 -10.81
CA LYS A 214 -7.48 -20.07 -11.38
C LYS A 214 -6.20 -19.24 -11.38
N LYS A 215 -5.96 -18.50 -12.47
CA LYS A 215 -4.87 -17.53 -12.54
C LYS A 215 -5.05 -16.43 -11.50
N ILE A 216 -3.97 -16.10 -10.81
CA ILE A 216 -3.93 -14.98 -9.86
C ILE A 216 -3.37 -13.77 -10.60
N TYR A 217 -4.01 -12.62 -10.46
CA TYR A 217 -3.54 -11.37 -11.02
C TYR A 217 -3.15 -10.42 -9.90
N LEU A 218 -2.01 -9.77 -10.05
CA LEU A 218 -1.54 -8.71 -9.17
C LEU A 218 -1.60 -7.38 -9.89
N ARG A 219 -1.93 -6.32 -9.15
CA ARG A 219 -2.02 -4.97 -9.70
C ARG A 219 -0.65 -4.51 -10.19
N LYS A 220 -0.67 -3.79 -11.31
CA LYS A 220 0.46 -3.04 -11.83
C LYS A 220 0.20 -1.55 -11.63
N PHE A 221 1.22 -0.86 -11.14
CA PHE A 221 1.16 0.55 -10.81
C PHE A 221 2.16 1.34 -11.67
N ASN A 222 1.79 2.58 -11.99
CA ASN A 222 2.67 3.45 -12.77
C ASN A 222 3.89 3.92 -11.98
N ASN A 223 3.83 3.90 -10.65
CA ASN A 223 4.93 4.26 -9.75
C ASN A 223 4.64 3.78 -8.32
N MET A 224 5.65 3.89 -7.46
CA MET A 224 5.59 3.42 -6.07
C MET A 224 4.55 4.16 -5.21
N ASP A 225 4.33 5.45 -5.48
CA ASP A 225 3.39 6.29 -4.73
C ASP A 225 1.94 5.81 -4.91
N GLN A 226 1.54 5.40 -6.13
CA GLN A 226 0.23 4.80 -6.37
C GLN A 226 0.05 3.46 -5.64
N ALA A 227 1.10 2.63 -5.58
CA ALA A 227 1.04 1.34 -4.90
C ALA A 227 0.89 1.51 -3.37
N ILE A 228 1.59 2.50 -2.79
CA ILE A 228 1.47 2.82 -1.37
C ILE A 228 0.10 3.41 -1.04
N ASP A 229 -0.45 4.34 -1.84
CA ASP A 229 -1.81 4.86 -1.63
C ASP A 229 -2.86 3.74 -1.71
N ALA A 230 -2.70 2.82 -2.66
CA ALA A 230 -3.55 1.63 -2.78
C ALA A 230 -3.45 0.71 -1.56
N TYR A 231 -2.23 0.40 -1.10
CA TYR A 231 -2.00 -0.44 0.09
C TYR A 231 -2.61 0.21 1.34
N LEU A 232 -2.34 1.50 1.59
CA LEU A 232 -2.91 2.21 2.73
C LEU A 232 -4.45 2.24 2.65
N THR A 233 -5.01 2.42 1.45
CA THR A 233 -6.46 2.33 1.23
C THR A 233 -6.99 0.93 1.52
N THR A 234 -6.27 -0.13 1.17
CA THR A 234 -6.67 -1.51 1.51
C THR A 234 -6.65 -1.76 3.01
N LEU A 235 -5.61 -1.34 3.75
CA LEU A 235 -5.58 -1.46 5.22
C LEU A 235 -6.67 -0.60 5.86
N SER A 236 -6.92 0.57 5.28
CA SER A 236 -7.98 1.43 5.72
C SER A 236 -9.35 0.86 5.39
N THR A 237 -9.61 0.12 4.31
CA THR A 237 -10.98 -0.30 3.93
C THR A 237 -11.30 -1.78 4.20
N GLY A 238 -10.30 -2.65 4.21
CA GLY A 238 -10.43 -4.11 4.29
C GLY A 238 -10.84 -4.65 5.67
N PRO A 239 -10.68 -5.96 5.92
CA PRO A 239 -11.19 -6.63 7.13
C PRO A 239 -10.44 -6.30 8.44
N TYR A 240 -9.54 -5.32 8.44
CA TYR A 240 -8.66 -4.96 9.58
C TYR A 240 -9.31 -4.03 10.62
N ASN A 241 -10.53 -4.34 11.06
CA ASN A 241 -11.30 -3.46 11.96
C ASN A 241 -10.57 -3.20 13.29
N GLU A 242 -10.05 -4.25 13.93
CA GLU A 242 -9.39 -4.08 15.23
C GLU A 242 -8.08 -3.32 15.10
N PHE A 243 -7.27 -3.58 14.06
CA PHE A 243 -6.09 -2.77 13.75
C PHE A 243 -6.42 -1.28 13.62
N ARG A 244 -7.49 -0.96 12.90
CA ARG A 244 -7.95 0.44 12.73
C ARG A 244 -8.41 1.08 14.02
N LYS A 245 -9.02 0.31 14.93
CA LYS A 245 -9.43 0.80 16.25
C LYS A 245 -8.21 1.05 17.14
N GLN A 246 -7.21 0.18 17.08
CA GLN A 246 -6.06 0.22 17.99
C GLN A 246 -5.04 1.27 17.58
N ARG A 247 -4.86 1.54 16.28
CA ARG A 247 -4.00 2.65 15.81
C ARG A 247 -4.49 4.04 16.24
N LEU A 248 -5.76 4.18 16.65
CA LEU A 248 -6.27 5.43 17.24
C LEU A 248 -5.86 5.61 18.70
N LYS A 249 -5.42 4.53 19.37
CA LYS A 249 -5.09 4.51 20.81
C LYS A 249 -3.59 4.48 21.06
N THR A 250 -2.83 3.87 20.16
CA THR A 250 -1.38 3.74 20.28
C THR A 250 -0.71 3.87 18.92
N GLN A 251 0.52 4.37 18.93
CA GLN A 251 1.42 4.35 17.78
C GLN A 251 2.62 3.42 18.03
N ASP A 252 2.58 2.60 19.07
CA ASP A 252 3.59 1.55 19.29
C ASP A 252 3.43 0.46 18.22
N PRO A 253 4.40 0.31 17.30
CA PRO A 253 4.29 -0.68 16.24
C PRO A 253 4.23 -2.12 16.78
N TYR A 254 4.87 -2.41 17.91
CA TYR A 254 4.89 -3.76 18.48
C TYR A 254 3.54 -4.19 19.05
N VAL A 255 2.72 -3.23 19.50
CA VAL A 255 1.33 -3.48 19.90
C VAL A 255 0.43 -3.58 18.67
N LEU A 256 0.63 -2.73 17.67
CA LEU A 256 -0.27 -2.67 16.51
C LEU A 256 -0.17 -3.90 15.60
N VAL A 257 1.01 -4.50 15.44
CA VAL A 257 1.21 -5.65 14.55
C VAL A 257 0.44 -6.90 14.98
N ASP A 258 0.14 -7.06 16.27
CA ASP A 258 -0.69 -8.18 16.75
C ASP A 258 -2.10 -8.16 16.15
N TYR A 259 -2.60 -6.97 15.78
CA TYR A 259 -3.89 -6.78 15.14
C TYR A 259 -3.87 -6.98 13.61
N LEU A 260 -2.72 -7.37 13.05
CA LEU A 260 -2.56 -7.75 11.64
C LEU A 260 -2.58 -9.27 11.43
N ILE A 261 -3.06 -10.06 12.40
CA ILE A 261 -3.14 -11.53 12.30
C ILE A 261 -3.95 -12.03 11.09
N ASP A 262 -4.93 -11.26 10.63
CA ASP A 262 -5.74 -11.56 9.45
C ASP A 262 -5.12 -11.05 8.15
N TYR A 263 -3.96 -10.38 8.20
CA TYR A 263 -3.28 -9.89 7.00
C TYR A 263 -2.77 -11.04 6.13
N SER A 264 -2.24 -12.09 6.76
CA SER A 264 -1.64 -13.23 6.08
C SER A 264 -2.23 -14.55 6.56
N GLU A 265 -2.36 -15.53 5.66
CA GLU A 265 -2.73 -16.91 6.03
C GLU A 265 -1.72 -17.55 6.98
N ARG A 266 -0.50 -17.02 7.06
CA ARG A 266 0.53 -17.43 8.05
C ARG A 266 0.24 -16.97 9.48
N ARG A 267 -0.79 -16.15 9.70
CA ARG A 267 -1.28 -15.74 11.02
C ARG A 267 -0.16 -15.20 11.92
N LYS A 268 0.01 -15.76 13.11
CA LYS A 268 1.02 -15.37 14.09
C LYS A 268 2.44 -15.41 13.54
N ALA A 269 2.78 -16.38 12.68
CA ALA A 269 4.11 -16.45 12.08
C ALA A 269 4.41 -15.27 11.15
N TYR A 270 3.39 -14.64 10.57
CA TYR A 270 3.56 -13.40 9.82
C TYR A 270 3.80 -12.22 10.76
N VAL A 271 3.01 -12.11 11.82
CA VAL A 271 3.19 -11.06 12.85
C VAL A 271 4.60 -11.10 13.44
N ASP A 272 5.11 -12.29 13.76
CA ASP A 272 6.47 -12.46 14.28
C ASP A 272 7.55 -12.06 13.27
N GLU A 273 7.32 -12.34 11.99
CA GLU A 273 8.23 -11.91 10.92
C GLU A 273 8.25 -10.38 10.79
N VAL A 274 7.10 -9.73 10.85
CA VAL A 274 6.99 -8.25 10.87
C VAL A 274 7.76 -7.67 12.04
N VAL A 275 7.55 -8.19 13.26
CA VAL A 275 8.30 -7.75 14.47
C VAL A 275 9.81 -7.96 14.30
N SER A 276 10.22 -9.11 13.76
CA SER A 276 11.63 -9.43 13.53
C SER A 276 12.28 -8.46 12.54
N VAL A 277 11.59 -8.13 11.45
CA VAL A 277 12.08 -7.15 10.46
C VAL A 277 12.17 -5.75 11.08
N ILE A 278 11.20 -5.34 11.89
CA ILE A 278 11.25 -4.05 12.60
C ILE A 278 12.48 -3.97 13.52
N LYS A 279 12.67 -4.98 14.38
CA LYS A 279 13.78 -4.99 15.36
C LYS A 279 15.14 -5.15 14.70
N GLY A 280 15.29 -6.13 13.81
CA GLY A 280 16.58 -6.48 13.19
C GLY A 280 17.12 -5.44 12.23
N ASN A 281 16.33 -4.42 11.87
CA ASN A 281 16.76 -3.33 10.99
C ASN A 281 16.52 -1.94 11.63
N ASP A 282 16.18 -1.89 12.92
CA ASP A 282 15.92 -0.65 13.67
C ASP A 282 14.96 0.30 12.94
N LEU A 283 13.80 -0.24 12.53
CA LEU A 283 12.86 0.52 11.69
C LEU A 283 12.06 1.58 12.46
N THR A 284 12.00 1.47 13.79
CA THR A 284 11.31 2.44 14.65
C THR A 284 11.91 3.83 14.56
N LYS A 285 13.20 3.97 14.19
CA LYS A 285 13.79 5.29 13.95
C LYS A 285 13.06 6.07 12.86
N TYR A 286 12.52 5.39 11.85
CA TYR A 286 11.81 6.01 10.73
C TYR A 286 10.41 6.50 11.10
N ASP A 287 9.87 6.12 12.26
CA ASP A 287 8.55 6.59 12.71
C ASP A 287 8.54 8.08 13.06
N ALA A 288 9.71 8.65 13.37
CA ALA A 288 9.91 10.08 13.62
C ALA A 288 10.24 10.88 12.34
N TYR A 289 10.49 10.20 11.20
CA TYR A 289 10.89 10.88 9.98
C TYR A 289 9.69 11.57 9.34
N MET A 290 9.95 12.69 8.66
CA MET A 290 8.92 13.46 7.98
C MET A 290 9.45 14.04 6.67
N ILE A 291 8.54 14.39 5.77
CA ILE A 291 8.92 15.18 4.58
C ILE A 291 9.42 16.54 5.05
N SER A 292 10.59 16.95 4.55
CA SER A 292 11.17 18.25 4.88
C SER A 292 10.16 19.37 4.60
N PRO A 293 9.92 20.30 5.54
CA PRO A 293 8.96 21.40 5.38
C PRO A 293 9.20 22.26 4.12
N LYS A 294 10.43 22.30 3.60
CA LYS A 294 10.78 22.97 2.34
C LYS A 294 9.99 22.45 1.12
N TYR A 295 9.43 21.25 1.22
CA TYR A 295 8.61 20.63 0.18
C TYR A 295 7.12 20.62 0.52
N ILE A 296 6.70 21.28 1.60
CA ILE A 296 5.29 21.52 1.90
C ILE A 296 4.94 22.91 1.37
N LYS A 297 4.07 22.95 0.37
CA LYS A 297 3.54 24.21 -0.16
C LYS A 297 2.26 24.54 0.58
N HIS A 298 2.18 25.76 1.10
CA HIS A 298 0.95 26.37 1.58
C HIS A 298 0.38 27.24 0.45
N ARG A 299 -0.89 27.04 0.09
CA ARG A 299 -1.62 28.01 -0.74
C ARG A 299 -2.14 29.10 0.19
N ASN A 300 -1.94 30.35 -0.24
CA ASN A 300 -2.58 31.53 0.36
C ASN A 300 -4.07 31.54 0.03
#